data_AF-A0A832K8Z6-F1
#
_entry.id   AF-A0A832K8Z6-F1
#
_cell.length_a   1.000
_cell.length_b   1.000
_cell.length_c   1.000
_cell.angle_alpha   90.00
_cell.angle_beta   90.00
_cell.angle_gamma   90.00
#
_symmetry.space_group_name_H-M   'P 1'
#
loop_
_entity.id
_entity.type
_entity.pdbx_description
1 polymer ?
#
loop_
_entity_poly.entity_id
_entity_poly.type
_entity_poly.pdbx_seq_one_letter_code
_entity_poly.pdbx_strand_id
1 'polypeptide(L)'
;MRLYPDLGLKVFQAPSIGVALEALKEGFRKGELTIIIGRLSVDYHGRARSKLGFGERVVILKPDGALLVHRPHGHSPVNWQPPGSIFDFKRLGEKIVINAGRSNPLEKVTLTFDRIDLLVSSRLRDDAEFSLYVDEHDIRDALVSEPELFEEGFHVVTKEKRVPSGFVDLIGVDREGRFTVIEIKKGLAGRDSVIQLKRYIDGLKGEGGAAVRGVILASGLARGCQGLLDSLGLEFKRVDPRRCYEALMKRRGGGLQLELSRWFISS
;
A
#
# COMPACT_ATOMS: atom_id res chain seq x y z
N MET A 1 10.16 33.37 13.56
CA MET A 1 10.22 32.61 12.29
C MET A 1 11.67 32.63 11.82
N ARG A 2 12.21 31.49 11.43
CA ARG A 2 13.47 31.39 10.69
C ARG A 2 13.15 30.89 9.27
N LEU A 3 13.70 31.56 8.27
CA LEU A 3 13.58 31.19 6.87
C LEU A 3 14.89 30.56 6.42
N TYR A 4 14.80 29.48 5.65
CA TYR A 4 15.92 28.87 4.96
C TYR A 4 15.59 28.84 3.46
N PRO A 5 15.84 29.95 2.73
CA PRO A 5 15.43 30.11 1.34
C PRO A 5 15.96 29.01 0.43
N ASP A 6 17.23 28.62 0.61
CA ASP A 6 17.89 27.58 -0.17
C ASP A 6 17.24 26.20 0.00
N LEU A 7 16.56 25.99 1.14
CA LEU A 7 15.84 24.76 1.46
C LEU A 7 14.32 24.89 1.25
N GLY A 8 13.82 26.06 0.84
CA GLY A 8 12.39 26.35 0.76
C GLY A 8 11.63 26.18 2.08
N LEU A 9 12.33 26.28 3.22
CA LEU A 9 11.86 25.83 4.53
C LEU A 9 11.56 27.03 5.45
N LYS A 10 10.39 27.01 6.10
CA LYS A 10 10.01 27.97 7.15
C LYS A 10 9.87 27.25 8.48
N VAL A 11 10.53 27.78 9.51
CA VAL A 11 10.53 27.19 10.86
C VAL A 11 10.06 28.20 11.90
N PHE A 12 9.10 27.78 12.72
CA PHE A 12 8.54 28.55 13.82
C PHE A 12 8.75 27.76 15.11
N GLN A 13 9.56 28.30 16.02
CA GLN A 13 9.84 27.70 17.34
C GLN A 13 8.97 28.39 18.38
N ALA A 14 8.25 27.62 19.18
CA ALA A 14 7.28 28.08 20.17
C ALA A 14 6.45 29.31 19.71
N PRO A 15 5.85 29.27 18.50
CA PRO A 15 5.09 30.41 18.01
C PRO A 15 3.87 30.68 18.91
N SER A 16 3.50 31.95 19.02
CA SER A 16 2.19 32.30 19.58
C SER A 16 1.07 31.71 18.71
N ILE A 17 -0.09 31.48 19.31
CA ILE A 17 -1.29 30.96 18.64
C ILE A 17 -1.64 31.77 17.38
N GLY A 18 -1.53 33.10 17.44
CA GLY A 18 -1.78 33.96 16.28
C GLY A 18 -0.78 33.73 15.14
N VAL A 19 0.52 33.70 15.46
CA VAL A 19 1.58 33.47 14.46
C VAL A 19 1.46 32.08 13.85
N ALA A 20 1.20 31.06 14.67
CA ALA A 20 1.04 29.70 14.19
C ALA A 20 -0.20 29.54 13.29
N LEU A 21 -1.32 30.18 13.64
CA LEU A 21 -2.53 30.14 12.81
C LEU A 21 -2.30 30.74 11.42
N GLU A 22 -1.64 31.89 11.34
CA GLU A 22 -1.33 32.51 10.06
C GLU A 22 -0.33 31.69 9.25
N ALA A 23 0.67 31.09 9.89
CA ALA A 23 1.60 30.17 9.23
C ALA A 23 0.88 28.93 8.66
N LEU A 24 -0.08 28.35 9.40
CA LEU A 24 -0.89 27.22 8.93
C LEU A 24 -1.72 27.58 7.69
N LYS A 25 -2.42 28.72 7.74
CA LYS A 25 -3.23 29.20 6.61
C LYS A 25 -2.36 29.48 5.39
N GLU A 26 -1.20 30.11 5.58
CA GLU A 26 -0.28 30.41 4.48
C GLU A 26 0.27 29.13 3.85
N GLY A 27 0.76 28.18 4.67
CA GLY A 27 1.30 26.92 4.21
C GLY A 27 0.27 26.11 3.41
N PHE A 28 -0.96 26.01 3.93
CA PHE A 28 -2.06 25.34 3.22
C PHE A 28 -2.38 26.03 1.89
N ARG A 29 -2.52 27.36 1.86
CA ARG A 29 -2.79 28.12 0.63
C ARG A 29 -1.68 27.96 -0.42
N LYS A 30 -0.44 27.75 0.01
CA LYS A 30 0.72 27.55 -0.88
C LYS A 30 0.94 26.10 -1.29
N GLY A 31 0.13 25.15 -0.79
CA GLY A 31 0.35 23.73 -1.01
C GLY A 31 1.67 23.25 -0.41
N GLU A 32 2.05 23.77 0.76
CA GLU A 32 3.24 23.36 1.51
C GLU A 32 2.87 22.20 2.45
N LEU A 33 3.75 21.20 2.52
CA LEU A 33 3.69 20.19 3.59
C LEU A 33 3.99 20.90 4.92
N THR A 34 3.18 20.62 5.94
CA THR A 34 3.34 21.21 7.26
C THR A 34 3.50 20.13 8.33
N ILE A 35 4.52 20.26 9.17
CA ILE A 35 4.78 19.41 10.33
C ILE A 35 4.63 20.25 11.58
N ILE A 36 3.85 19.76 12.55
CA ILE A 36 3.58 20.44 13.81
C ILE A 36 3.96 19.48 14.95
N ILE A 37 4.72 19.98 15.92
CA ILE A 37 4.92 19.31 17.21
C ILE A 37 4.25 20.20 18.26
N GLY A 38 3.37 19.62 19.05
CA GLY A 38 2.68 20.37 20.08
C GLY A 38 1.75 19.51 20.92
N ARG A 39 1.09 20.14 21.88
CA ARG A 39 0.10 19.52 22.75
C ARG A 39 -1.29 19.77 22.18
N LEU A 40 -1.98 18.68 21.84
CA LEU A 40 -3.32 18.72 21.28
C LEU A 40 -4.23 17.62 21.81
N SER A 41 -5.53 17.76 21.61
CA SER A 41 -6.50 16.65 21.64
C SER A 41 -7.00 16.33 20.23
N VAL A 42 -7.56 15.13 20.05
CA VAL A 42 -8.17 14.70 18.79
C VAL A 42 -9.59 14.22 19.04
N ASP A 43 -10.52 14.66 18.20
CA ASP A 43 -11.89 14.14 18.13
C ASP A 43 -12.19 13.70 16.70
N TYR A 44 -12.58 12.44 16.52
CA TYR A 44 -12.91 11.87 15.20
C TYR A 44 -14.35 11.38 15.17
N HIS A 45 -15.04 11.78 14.10
CA HIS A 45 -16.40 11.39 13.77
C HIS A 45 -16.46 10.91 12.32
N GLY A 46 -16.86 9.66 12.09
CA GLY A 46 -16.98 9.09 10.76
C GLY A 46 -17.58 7.69 10.80
N ARG A 47 -16.97 6.75 10.06
CA ARG A 47 -17.33 5.32 10.13
C ARG A 47 -17.17 4.72 11.53
N ALA A 48 -16.31 5.31 12.34
CA ALA A 48 -16.24 5.07 13.77
C ALA A 48 -16.23 6.41 14.53
N ARG A 49 -16.13 6.34 15.85
CA ARG A 49 -15.91 7.52 16.70
C ARG A 49 -14.74 7.26 17.63
N SER A 50 -13.89 8.26 17.82
CA SER A 50 -12.78 8.16 18.77
C SER A 50 -12.45 9.51 19.38
N LYS A 51 -12.04 9.50 20.64
CA LYS A 51 -11.51 10.68 21.34
C LYS A 51 -10.15 10.38 21.90
N LEU A 52 -9.26 11.36 21.80
CA LEU A 52 -7.93 11.28 22.34
C LEU A 52 -7.62 12.58 23.09
N GLY A 53 -7.40 12.44 24.41
CA GLY A 53 -7.15 13.58 25.29
C GLY A 53 -5.86 14.34 24.97
N PHE A 54 -5.67 15.46 25.66
CA PHE A 54 -4.48 16.30 25.49
C PHE A 54 -3.19 15.52 25.71
N GLY A 55 -2.25 15.69 24.78
CA GLY A 55 -0.93 15.06 24.82
C GLY A 55 -0.05 15.57 23.70
N GLU A 56 1.25 15.39 23.85
CA GLU A 56 2.26 15.83 22.88
C GLU A 56 2.33 14.86 21.71
N ARG A 57 2.20 15.38 20.49
CA ARG A 57 2.12 14.58 19.27
C ARG A 57 2.75 15.31 18.09
N VAL A 58 3.11 14.52 17.08
CA VAL A 58 3.50 15.03 15.76
C VAL A 58 2.26 15.00 14.87
N VAL A 59 1.99 16.11 14.20
CA VAL A 59 0.93 16.23 13.20
C VAL A 59 1.55 16.59 11.86
N ILE A 60 1.15 15.87 10.82
CA ILE A 60 1.57 16.13 9.44
C ILE A 60 0.32 16.47 8.64
N LEU A 61 0.35 17.63 7.99
CA LEU A 61 -0.63 18.09 7.01
C LEU A 61 0.04 18.07 5.64
N LYS A 62 -0.46 17.23 4.75
CA LYS A 62 0.07 17.10 3.39
C LYS A 62 -0.71 18.00 2.41
N PRO A 63 -0.08 18.43 1.30
CA PRO A 63 -0.72 19.31 0.32
C PRO A 63 -1.87 18.63 -0.44
N ASP A 64 -1.90 17.29 -0.49
CA ASP A 64 -2.99 16.49 -1.05
C ASP A 64 -4.21 16.39 -0.12
N GLY A 65 -4.17 17.03 1.06
CA GLY A 65 -5.25 17.00 2.06
C GLY A 65 -5.15 15.85 3.05
N ALA A 66 -4.12 15.00 3.02
CA ALA A 66 -3.93 13.98 4.02
C ALA A 66 -3.50 14.56 5.38
N LEU A 67 -4.09 14.04 6.46
CA LEU A 67 -3.73 14.36 7.84
C LEU A 67 -3.20 13.10 8.52
N LEU A 68 -2.10 13.23 9.26
CA LEU A 68 -1.55 12.18 10.10
C LEU A 68 -1.28 12.74 11.50
N VAL A 69 -1.74 12.04 12.53
CA VAL A 69 -1.42 12.35 13.94
C VAL A 69 -0.67 11.17 14.52
N HIS A 70 0.57 11.38 14.95
CA HIS A 70 1.42 10.35 15.54
C HIS A 70 1.64 10.58 17.03
N ARG A 71 1.55 9.49 17.80
CA ARG A 71 2.08 9.44 19.17
C ARG A 71 3.61 9.28 19.13
N PRO A 72 4.32 9.50 20.25
CA PRO A 72 5.77 9.27 20.33
C PRO A 72 6.23 7.82 20.10
N HIS A 73 5.30 6.87 20.05
CA HIS A 73 5.55 5.44 19.90
C HIS A 73 4.55 4.82 18.92
N GLY A 74 4.97 3.73 18.28
CA GLY A 74 4.23 3.05 17.23
C GLY A 74 4.54 3.60 15.83
N HIS A 75 4.41 2.74 14.82
CA HIS A 75 4.71 3.12 13.43
C HIS A 75 3.51 3.77 12.72
N SER A 76 2.28 3.46 13.15
CA SER A 76 1.04 3.94 12.52
C SER A 76 0.53 5.24 13.17
N PRO A 77 -0.11 6.14 12.40
CA PRO A 77 -0.80 7.29 12.97
C PRO A 77 -1.95 6.82 13.87
N VAL A 78 -2.15 7.49 15.01
CA VAL A 78 -3.28 7.19 15.92
C VAL A 78 -4.61 7.72 15.39
N ASN A 79 -4.57 8.81 14.63
CA ASN A 79 -5.71 9.34 13.87
C ASN A 79 -5.19 9.88 12.53
N TRP A 80 -6.00 9.76 11.48
CA TRP A 80 -5.62 10.21 10.15
C TRP A 80 -6.85 10.55 9.31
N GLN A 81 -6.65 11.34 8.25
CA GLN A 81 -7.58 11.50 7.13
C GLN A 81 -6.83 11.21 5.83
N PRO A 82 -7.45 10.52 4.86
CA PRO A 82 -6.86 10.33 3.53
C PRO A 82 -6.69 11.65 2.76
N PRO A 83 -5.97 11.60 1.63
CA PRO A 83 -5.99 12.66 0.62
C PRO A 83 -7.41 13.07 0.20
N GLY A 84 -7.54 14.29 -0.30
CA GLY A 84 -8.80 14.90 -0.70
C GLY A 84 -9.62 15.51 0.45
N SER A 85 -9.07 15.53 1.67
CA SER A 85 -9.75 16.19 2.80
C SER A 85 -9.53 17.70 2.78
N ILE A 86 -10.53 18.45 3.20
CA ILE A 86 -10.49 19.91 3.29
C ILE A 86 -10.09 20.30 4.71
N PHE A 87 -9.11 21.20 4.82
CA PHE A 87 -8.68 21.77 6.10
C PHE A 87 -9.33 23.14 6.35
N ASP A 88 -9.76 23.34 7.59
CA ASP A 88 -10.24 24.62 8.12
C ASP A 88 -9.50 24.91 9.43
N PHE A 89 -8.89 26.10 9.52
CA PHE A 89 -8.05 26.52 10.63
C PHE A 89 -8.71 27.68 11.37
N LYS A 90 -9.01 27.48 12.65
CA LYS A 90 -9.70 28.45 13.49
C LYS A 90 -8.96 28.71 14.79
N ARG A 91 -9.14 29.90 15.34
CA ARG A 91 -8.76 30.22 16.71
C ARG A 91 -9.98 30.10 17.61
N LEU A 92 -9.82 29.47 18.77
CA LEU A 92 -10.81 29.44 19.84
C LEU A 92 -10.13 29.83 21.15
N GLY A 93 -10.21 31.11 21.51
CA GLY A 93 -9.44 31.68 22.62
C GLY A 93 -7.93 31.50 22.40
N GLU A 94 -7.25 30.86 23.35
CA GLU A 94 -5.82 30.54 23.28
C GLU A 94 -5.54 29.16 22.65
N LYS A 95 -6.47 28.65 21.84
CA LYS A 95 -6.33 27.36 21.16
C LYS A 95 -6.45 27.51 19.65
N ILE A 96 -5.79 26.63 18.92
CA ILE A 96 -5.99 26.45 17.47
C ILE A 96 -6.83 25.19 17.28
N VAL A 97 -7.88 25.31 16.47
CA VAL A 97 -8.70 24.20 16.03
C VAL A 97 -8.43 23.96 14.54
N ILE A 98 -8.02 22.75 14.21
CA ILE A 98 -7.85 22.29 12.83
C ILE A 98 -8.94 21.25 12.55
N ASN A 99 -9.86 21.57 11.65
CA ASN A 99 -10.85 20.63 11.16
C ASN A 99 -10.35 20.04 9.85
N ALA A 100 -10.32 18.71 9.75
CA ALA A 100 -10.08 17.97 8.53
C ALA A 100 -11.34 17.19 8.19
N GLY A 101 -12.00 17.50 7.08
CA GLY A 101 -13.27 16.88 6.70
C GLY A 101 -13.26 16.35 5.28
N ARG A 102 -14.02 15.27 5.05
CA ARG A 102 -14.34 14.76 3.71
C ARG A 102 -15.81 14.34 3.64
N SER A 103 -16.38 14.32 2.44
CA SER A 103 -17.82 14.10 2.22
C SER A 103 -18.20 12.66 1.85
N ASN A 104 -17.27 11.85 1.34
CA ASN A 104 -17.56 10.48 0.93
C ASN A 104 -16.48 9.48 1.37
N PRO A 105 -16.77 8.63 2.39
CA PRO A 105 -17.82 8.80 3.38
C PRO A 105 -17.66 10.11 4.17
N LEU A 106 -18.74 10.61 4.76
CA LEU A 106 -18.69 11.80 5.63
C LEU A 106 -17.86 11.50 6.87
N GLU A 107 -16.68 12.11 6.96
CA GLU A 107 -15.75 11.94 8.07
C GLU A 107 -15.13 13.29 8.45
N LYS A 108 -14.86 13.46 9.74
CA LYS A 108 -14.27 14.66 10.32
C LYS A 108 -13.30 14.29 11.43
N VAL A 109 -12.07 14.80 11.34
CA VAL A 109 -11.09 14.82 12.42
C VAL A 109 -10.93 16.27 12.89
N THR A 110 -11.06 16.51 14.18
CA THR A 110 -10.86 17.82 14.82
C THR A 110 -9.66 17.73 15.73
N LEU A 111 -8.64 18.55 15.44
CA LEU A 111 -7.47 18.72 16.30
C LEU A 111 -7.63 20.02 17.08
N THR A 112 -7.40 19.98 18.39
CA THR A 112 -7.40 21.18 19.23
C THR A 112 -6.06 21.31 19.90
N PHE A 113 -5.22 22.22 19.41
CA PHE A 113 -3.93 22.56 19.99
C PHE A 113 -4.10 23.61 21.08
N ASP A 114 -3.50 23.39 22.24
CA ASP A 114 -3.32 24.44 23.26
C ASP A 114 -1.87 24.93 23.33
N ARG A 115 -0.93 24.20 22.72
CA ARG A 115 0.47 24.62 22.59
C ARG A 115 1.06 24.08 21.30
N ILE A 116 1.82 24.91 20.58
CA ILE A 116 2.65 24.49 19.44
C ILE A 116 4.10 24.79 19.83
N ASP A 117 4.90 23.73 19.86
CA ASP A 117 6.32 23.78 20.23
C ASP A 117 7.19 24.00 18.98
N LEU A 118 6.79 23.39 17.87
CA LEU A 118 7.44 23.53 16.57
C LEU A 118 6.40 23.51 15.44
N LEU A 119 6.54 24.41 14.48
CA LEU A 119 5.84 24.34 13.21
C LEU A 119 6.86 24.51 12.08
N VAL A 120 6.83 23.59 11.13
CA VAL A 120 7.65 23.58 9.93
C VAL A 120 6.74 23.56 8.72
N SER A 121 7.00 24.42 7.74
CA SER A 121 6.28 24.43 6.46
C SER A 121 7.27 24.50 5.30
N SER A 122 7.10 23.62 4.31
CA SER A 122 7.96 23.57 3.13
C SER A 122 7.26 22.94 1.93
N ARG A 123 7.67 23.34 0.73
CA ARG A 123 7.33 22.62 -0.50
C ARG A 123 8.40 21.58 -0.80
N LEU A 124 8.10 20.33 -0.47
CA LEU A 124 8.97 19.20 -0.80
C LEU A 124 8.82 18.83 -2.28
N ARG A 125 9.89 18.30 -2.88
CA ARG A 125 9.91 17.72 -4.22
C ARG A 125 10.29 16.25 -4.09
N ASP A 126 9.50 15.38 -4.71
CA ASP A 126 9.71 13.94 -4.71
C ASP A 126 9.46 13.45 -6.14
N ASP A 127 10.52 13.48 -6.94
CA ASP A 127 10.48 13.20 -8.38
C ASP A 127 10.90 11.74 -8.70
N ALA A 128 11.12 10.91 -7.66
CA ALA A 128 11.64 9.54 -7.80
C ALA A 128 10.51 8.49 -7.84
N GLU A 129 10.72 7.38 -8.56
CA GLU A 129 9.76 6.27 -8.61
C GLU A 129 9.84 5.36 -7.37
N PHE A 130 8.67 4.98 -6.82
CA PHE A 130 8.55 4.04 -5.71
C PHE A 130 8.56 2.57 -6.15
N SER A 131 9.32 1.70 -5.46
CA SER A 131 9.40 0.24 -5.70
C SER A 131 8.84 -0.59 -4.53
N LEU A 132 7.91 -1.50 -4.81
CA LEU A 132 7.14 -2.30 -3.83
C LEU A 132 7.74 -3.72 -3.61
N TYR A 133 7.88 -4.17 -2.36
CA TYR A 133 8.32 -5.54 -2.02
C TYR A 133 7.12 -6.47 -1.80
N VAL A 134 6.76 -7.27 -2.80
CA VAL A 134 5.80 -8.38 -2.69
C VAL A 134 6.57 -9.70 -2.72
N ASP A 135 6.26 -10.68 -1.87
CA ASP A 135 6.90 -12.01 -1.92
C ASP A 135 6.07 -13.07 -2.66
N GLU A 136 6.59 -14.29 -2.80
CA GLU A 136 5.91 -15.39 -3.52
C GLU A 136 4.62 -15.84 -2.81
N HIS A 137 4.62 -15.76 -1.47
CA HIS A 137 3.47 -16.11 -0.65
C HIS A 137 2.33 -15.09 -0.85
N ASP A 138 2.66 -13.80 -0.94
CA ASP A 138 1.70 -12.74 -1.23
C ASP A 138 1.08 -12.90 -2.63
N ILE A 139 1.91 -13.17 -3.65
CA ILE A 139 1.40 -13.44 -5.01
C ILE A 139 0.41 -14.61 -4.99
N ARG A 140 0.76 -15.69 -4.30
CA ARG A 140 -0.09 -16.86 -4.14
C ARG A 140 -1.42 -16.53 -3.46
N ASP A 141 -1.38 -15.86 -2.31
CA ASP A 141 -2.60 -15.52 -1.58
C ASP A 141 -3.48 -14.54 -2.38
N ALA A 142 -2.88 -13.68 -3.20
CA ALA A 142 -3.61 -12.84 -4.15
C ALA A 142 -4.36 -13.69 -5.18
N LEU A 143 -3.70 -14.69 -5.78
CA LEU A 143 -4.29 -15.62 -6.74
C LEU A 143 -5.40 -16.50 -6.13
N VAL A 144 -5.25 -16.92 -4.88
CA VAL A 144 -6.34 -17.64 -4.18
C VAL A 144 -7.55 -16.73 -3.97
N SER A 145 -7.32 -15.44 -3.79
CA SER A 145 -8.38 -14.47 -3.53
C SER A 145 -9.05 -13.96 -4.82
N GLU A 146 -8.26 -13.76 -5.88
CA GLU A 146 -8.66 -13.24 -7.18
C GLU A 146 -7.99 -14.09 -8.28
N PRO A 147 -8.51 -15.31 -8.57
CA PRO A 147 -7.91 -16.24 -9.54
C PRO A 147 -7.75 -15.68 -10.96
N GLU A 148 -8.56 -14.68 -11.32
CA GLU A 148 -8.49 -13.96 -12.60
C GLU A 148 -7.16 -13.22 -12.81
N LEU A 149 -6.36 -13.02 -11.75
CA LEU A 149 -4.99 -12.51 -11.87
C LEU A 149 -4.07 -13.46 -12.65
N PHE A 150 -4.42 -14.74 -12.77
CA PHE A 150 -3.71 -15.72 -13.59
C PHE A 150 -4.31 -15.84 -14.99
N GLU A 151 -5.61 -16.11 -15.07
CA GLU A 151 -6.41 -16.13 -16.30
C GLU A 151 -7.91 -16.18 -16.01
N GLU A 152 -8.71 -15.76 -16.99
CA GLU A 152 -10.17 -15.81 -16.92
C GLU A 152 -10.66 -17.27 -16.82
N GLY A 153 -11.61 -17.52 -15.91
CA GLY A 153 -12.20 -18.84 -15.72
C GLY A 153 -11.32 -19.85 -14.97
N PHE A 154 -10.17 -19.42 -14.44
CA PHE A 154 -9.35 -20.27 -13.58
C PHE A 154 -9.94 -20.41 -12.18
N HIS A 155 -9.93 -21.63 -11.66
CA HIS A 155 -10.39 -21.94 -10.32
C HIS A 155 -9.29 -22.63 -9.51
N VAL A 156 -8.95 -22.05 -8.36
CA VAL A 156 -7.97 -22.65 -7.45
C VAL A 156 -8.59 -23.86 -6.74
N VAL A 157 -7.93 -25.01 -6.82
CA VAL A 157 -8.31 -26.24 -6.14
C VAL A 157 -7.59 -26.34 -4.80
N THR A 158 -6.28 -26.10 -4.78
CA THR A 158 -5.48 -26.21 -3.56
C THR A 158 -4.22 -25.36 -3.66
N LYS A 159 -3.69 -24.98 -2.50
CA LYS A 159 -2.41 -24.28 -2.34
C LYS A 159 -1.45 -25.12 -1.49
N GLU A 160 -0.16 -25.00 -1.74
CA GLU A 160 0.91 -25.69 -1.00
C GLU A 160 0.71 -27.22 -0.94
N LYS A 161 0.35 -27.81 -2.08
CA LYS A 161 0.12 -29.26 -2.14
C LYS A 161 1.45 -29.99 -2.00
N ARG A 162 1.59 -30.78 -0.94
CA ARG A 162 2.73 -31.67 -0.77
C ARG A 162 2.75 -32.75 -1.85
N VAL A 163 3.89 -32.89 -2.51
CA VAL A 163 4.23 -33.92 -3.50
C VAL A 163 5.56 -34.58 -3.11
N PRO A 164 5.91 -35.76 -3.65
CA PRO A 164 7.18 -36.41 -3.30
C PRO A 164 8.41 -35.53 -3.54
N SER A 165 8.35 -34.68 -4.56
CA SER A 165 9.43 -33.78 -4.97
C SER A 165 9.47 -32.44 -4.23
N GLY A 166 8.50 -32.14 -3.34
CA GLY A 166 8.44 -30.86 -2.63
C GLY A 166 7.00 -30.38 -2.37
N PHE A 167 6.77 -29.08 -2.55
CA PHE A 167 5.46 -28.46 -2.42
C PHE A 167 5.14 -27.68 -3.68
N VAL A 168 3.96 -27.93 -4.23
CA VAL A 168 3.42 -27.15 -5.35
C VAL A 168 2.72 -25.92 -4.80
N ASP A 169 3.06 -24.74 -5.31
CA ASP A 169 2.49 -23.47 -4.83
C ASP A 169 0.97 -23.42 -5.01
N LEU A 170 0.48 -23.65 -6.23
CA LEU A 170 -0.94 -23.68 -6.56
C LEU A 170 -1.27 -24.79 -7.55
N ILE A 171 -2.42 -25.42 -7.31
CA ILE A 171 -3.08 -26.30 -8.27
C ILE A 171 -4.50 -25.77 -8.47
N GLY A 172 -4.91 -25.69 -9.73
CA GLY A 172 -6.27 -25.31 -10.09
C GLY A 172 -6.74 -26.00 -11.37
N VAL A 173 -7.87 -25.52 -11.87
CA VAL A 173 -8.49 -25.98 -13.11
C VAL A 173 -8.75 -24.76 -13.99
N ASP A 174 -8.32 -24.81 -15.25
CA ASP A 174 -8.60 -23.74 -16.21
C ASP A 174 -10.02 -23.83 -16.78
N ARG A 175 -10.39 -22.87 -17.63
CA ARG A 175 -11.72 -22.78 -18.23
C ARG A 175 -12.07 -24.02 -19.08
N GLU A 176 -11.07 -24.68 -19.66
CA GLU A 176 -11.23 -25.91 -20.44
C GLU A 176 -11.29 -27.18 -19.57
N GLY A 177 -11.24 -27.05 -18.24
CA GLY A 177 -11.30 -28.18 -17.32
C GLY A 177 -9.95 -28.89 -17.12
N ARG A 178 -8.83 -28.33 -17.59
CA ARG A 178 -7.50 -28.95 -17.46
C ARG A 178 -6.89 -28.64 -16.10
N PHE A 179 -6.37 -29.68 -15.45
CA PHE A 179 -5.57 -29.52 -14.24
C PHE A 179 -4.31 -28.72 -14.54
N THR A 180 -4.14 -27.63 -13.80
CA THR A 180 -3.04 -26.68 -13.98
C THR A 180 -2.23 -26.55 -12.70
N VAL A 181 -0.93 -26.79 -12.81
CA VAL A 181 0.07 -26.67 -11.76
C VAL A 181 0.83 -25.37 -11.99
N ILE A 182 0.87 -24.51 -10.97
CA ILE A 182 1.51 -23.20 -11.06
C ILE A 182 2.68 -23.16 -10.08
N GLU A 183 3.87 -22.84 -10.61
CA GLU A 183 5.06 -22.48 -9.83
C GLU A 183 5.20 -20.96 -9.82
N ILE A 184 5.23 -20.35 -8.63
CA ILE A 184 5.23 -18.89 -8.47
C ILE A 184 6.66 -18.42 -8.21
N LYS A 185 7.06 -17.33 -8.89
CA LYS A 185 8.31 -16.61 -8.59
C LYS A 185 8.07 -15.12 -8.49
N LYS A 186 8.66 -14.49 -7.46
CA LYS A 186 8.60 -13.03 -7.30
C LYS A 186 9.34 -12.31 -8.43
N GLY A 187 10.55 -12.78 -8.72
CA GLY A 187 11.48 -12.17 -9.68
C GLY A 187 11.44 -12.84 -11.06
N LEU A 188 12.58 -12.81 -11.74
CA LEU A 188 12.76 -13.59 -12.96
C LEU A 188 12.79 -15.08 -12.64
N ALA A 189 11.99 -15.87 -13.36
CA ALA A 189 12.09 -17.32 -13.29
C ALA A 189 13.31 -17.83 -14.07
N GLY A 190 14.18 -18.56 -13.38
CA GLY A 190 15.37 -19.16 -13.96
C GLY A 190 15.15 -20.62 -14.39
N ARG A 191 16.24 -21.25 -14.85
CA ARG A 191 16.27 -22.66 -15.26
C ARG A 191 15.80 -23.59 -14.14
N ASP A 192 16.17 -23.28 -12.90
CA ASP A 192 15.81 -24.08 -11.72
C ASP A 192 14.30 -24.13 -11.51
N SER A 193 13.59 -23.01 -11.72
CA SER A 193 12.13 -22.97 -11.64
C SER A 193 11.45 -23.88 -12.68
N VAL A 194 12.02 -23.94 -13.90
CA VAL A 194 11.50 -24.81 -14.97
C VAL A 194 11.67 -26.29 -14.60
N ILE A 195 12.85 -26.66 -14.12
CA ILE A 195 13.15 -28.04 -13.69
C ILE A 195 12.30 -28.42 -12.48
N GLN A 196 12.11 -27.51 -11.54
CA GLN A 196 11.29 -27.70 -10.34
C GLN A 196 9.83 -27.99 -10.72
N LEU A 197 9.22 -27.14 -11.56
CA LEU A 197 7.86 -27.34 -12.04
C LEU A 197 7.70 -28.68 -12.76
N LYS A 198 8.67 -29.05 -13.60
CA LYS A 198 8.69 -30.36 -14.28
C LYS A 198 8.69 -31.52 -13.27
N ARG A 199 9.54 -31.46 -12.24
CA ARG A 199 9.58 -32.47 -11.17
C ARG A 199 8.28 -32.57 -10.38
N TYR A 200 7.55 -31.47 -10.23
CA TYR A 200 6.24 -31.47 -9.56
C TYR A 200 5.18 -32.16 -10.43
N ILE A 201 5.12 -31.82 -11.71
CA ILE A 201 4.19 -32.45 -12.65
C ILE A 201 4.45 -33.94 -12.77
N ASP A 202 5.72 -34.36 -12.84
CA ASP A 202 6.09 -35.77 -12.90
C ASP A 202 5.74 -36.52 -11.60
N GLY A 203 5.85 -35.86 -10.45
CA GLY A 203 5.42 -36.43 -9.17
C GLY A 203 3.89 -36.51 -8.99
N LEU A 204 3.12 -35.75 -9.77
CA LEU A 204 1.65 -35.78 -9.78
C LEU A 204 1.08 -36.77 -10.78
N LYS A 205 1.83 -37.10 -11.85
CA LYS A 205 1.47 -38.13 -12.82
C LYS A 205 1.69 -39.52 -12.20
N GLY A 206 0.68 -40.02 -11.49
CA GLY A 206 0.57 -41.45 -11.22
C GLY A 206 0.35 -42.26 -12.51
N GLU A 207 0.49 -43.58 -12.44
CA GLU A 207 0.23 -44.49 -13.57
C GLU A 207 -1.22 -44.28 -14.07
N GLY A 208 -1.38 -43.61 -15.21
CA GLY A 208 -2.67 -43.34 -15.86
C GLY A 208 -3.24 -41.91 -15.75
N GLY A 209 -2.50 -40.93 -15.20
CA GLY A 209 -3.00 -39.56 -15.01
C GLY A 209 -3.21 -38.75 -16.30
N ALA A 210 -4.30 -37.96 -16.34
CA ALA A 210 -4.60 -37.01 -17.42
C ALA A 210 -3.47 -35.98 -17.65
N ALA A 211 -3.44 -35.39 -18.85
CA ALA A 211 -2.47 -34.35 -19.18
C ALA A 211 -2.60 -33.14 -18.22
N VAL A 212 -1.52 -32.80 -17.53
CA VAL A 212 -1.44 -31.67 -16.60
C VAL A 212 -0.72 -30.52 -17.28
N ARG A 213 -1.34 -29.33 -17.25
CA ARG A 213 -0.75 -28.09 -17.72
C ARG A 213 0.18 -27.53 -16.63
N GLY A 214 1.39 -27.15 -17.01
CA GLY A 214 2.38 -26.58 -16.10
C GLY A 214 2.68 -25.14 -16.46
N VAL A 215 2.52 -24.21 -15.51
CA VAL A 215 2.78 -22.79 -15.74
C VAL A 215 3.74 -22.22 -14.71
N ILE A 216 4.77 -21.52 -15.17
CA ILE A 216 5.58 -20.64 -14.33
C ILE A 216 4.95 -19.26 -14.33
N LEU A 217 4.60 -18.76 -13.15
CA LEU A 217 4.04 -17.44 -12.97
C LEU A 217 5.06 -16.52 -12.30
N ALA A 218 5.59 -15.55 -13.04
CA ALA A 218 6.64 -14.67 -12.53
C ALA A 218 6.63 -13.27 -13.15
N SER A 219 7.43 -12.34 -12.63
CA SER A 219 7.53 -10.98 -13.22
C SER A 219 8.24 -10.96 -14.57
N GLY A 220 9.02 -12.01 -14.88
CA GLY A 220 9.66 -12.25 -16.17
C GLY A 220 10.32 -13.63 -16.22
N LEU A 221 10.80 -14.03 -17.39
CA LEU A 221 11.58 -15.25 -17.60
C LEU A 221 13.05 -14.87 -17.84
N ALA A 222 13.99 -15.56 -17.21
CA ALA A 222 15.42 -15.30 -17.40
C ALA A 222 15.87 -15.66 -18.82
N ARG A 223 16.88 -14.94 -19.33
CA ARG A 223 17.44 -15.19 -20.68
C ARG A 223 17.86 -16.65 -20.83
N GLY A 224 17.53 -17.26 -21.99
CA GLY A 224 17.87 -18.64 -22.31
C GLY A 224 16.98 -19.71 -21.68
N CYS A 225 15.96 -19.34 -20.89
CA CYS A 225 15.04 -20.32 -20.29
C CYS A 225 13.85 -20.71 -21.19
N GLN A 226 13.49 -19.88 -22.18
CA GLN A 226 12.36 -20.13 -23.08
C GLN A 226 12.47 -21.48 -23.80
N GLY A 227 13.63 -21.78 -24.40
CA GLY A 227 13.80 -23.05 -25.12
C GLY A 227 13.68 -24.29 -24.23
N LEU A 228 14.08 -24.20 -22.95
CA LEU A 228 13.89 -25.31 -22.01
C LEU A 228 12.40 -25.47 -21.66
N LEU A 229 11.72 -24.36 -21.40
CA LEU A 229 10.29 -24.32 -21.09
C LEU A 229 9.46 -24.95 -22.23
N ASP A 230 9.77 -24.56 -23.48
CA ASP A 230 9.13 -25.12 -24.68
C ASP A 230 9.43 -26.62 -24.84
N SER A 231 10.69 -27.03 -24.66
CA SER A 231 11.10 -28.45 -24.81
C SER A 231 10.43 -29.39 -23.80
N LEU A 232 9.99 -28.84 -22.66
CA LEU A 232 9.32 -29.59 -21.60
C LEU A 232 7.79 -29.45 -21.65
N GLY A 233 7.25 -28.72 -22.63
CA GLY A 233 5.82 -28.47 -22.76
C GLY A 233 5.22 -27.68 -21.58
N LEU A 234 6.01 -26.78 -21.01
CA LEU A 234 5.59 -25.89 -19.93
C LEU A 234 5.27 -24.50 -20.48
N GLU A 235 4.50 -23.72 -19.73
CA GLU A 235 4.11 -22.36 -20.10
C GLU A 235 4.72 -21.34 -19.16
N PHE A 236 4.89 -20.11 -19.65
CA PHE A 236 5.24 -18.95 -18.85
C PHE A 236 4.10 -17.93 -18.89
N LYS A 237 3.72 -17.42 -17.73
CA LYS A 237 2.83 -16.27 -17.60
C LYS A 237 3.46 -15.18 -16.76
N ARG A 238 3.29 -13.95 -17.23
CA ARG A 238 3.72 -12.78 -16.47
C ARG A 238 2.66 -12.42 -15.43
N VAL A 239 3.10 -12.23 -14.19
CA VAL A 239 2.26 -11.63 -13.14
C VAL A 239 2.81 -10.26 -12.78
N ASP A 240 1.91 -9.31 -12.54
CA ASP A 240 2.26 -7.99 -12.00
C ASP A 240 2.13 -8.02 -10.47
N PRO A 241 3.26 -7.95 -9.72
CA PRO A 241 3.23 -7.92 -8.26
C PRO A 241 2.34 -6.80 -7.69
N ARG A 242 2.20 -5.66 -8.40
CA ARG A 242 1.34 -4.56 -7.98
C ARG A 242 -0.13 -5.00 -7.95
N ARG A 243 -0.61 -5.67 -9.00
CA ARG A 243 -1.99 -6.19 -9.05
C ARG A 243 -2.25 -7.23 -7.96
N CYS A 244 -1.27 -8.07 -7.65
CA CYS A 244 -1.37 -9.02 -6.55
C CYS A 244 -1.50 -8.31 -5.19
N TYR A 245 -0.66 -7.31 -4.93
CA TYR A 245 -0.75 -6.50 -3.72
C TYR A 245 -2.11 -5.82 -3.59
N GLU A 246 -2.61 -5.23 -4.68
CA GLU A 246 -3.93 -4.62 -4.74
C GLU A 246 -5.04 -5.61 -4.36
N ALA A 247 -5.06 -6.80 -4.95
CA ALA A 247 -6.06 -7.83 -4.62
C ALA A 247 -6.02 -8.24 -3.13
N LEU A 248 -4.83 -8.40 -2.55
CA LEU A 248 -4.67 -8.68 -1.12
C LEU A 248 -5.23 -7.57 -0.23
N MET A 249 -4.96 -6.31 -0.58
CA MET A 249 -5.45 -5.16 0.18
C MET A 249 -6.98 -5.04 0.10
N LYS A 250 -7.59 -5.40 -1.05
CA LYS A 250 -9.06 -5.37 -1.24
C LYS A 250 -9.69 -6.35 -0.26
N ARG A 251 -9.15 -7.56 -0.19
CA ARG A 251 -9.64 -8.63 0.69
C ARG A 251 -9.49 -8.31 2.18
N ARG A 252 -8.40 -7.64 2.59
CA ARG A 252 -8.13 -7.30 4.00
C ARG A 252 -9.01 -6.16 4.55
N GLY A 253 -10.03 -5.69 3.79
CA GLY A 253 -10.88 -4.57 4.17
C GLY A 253 -10.19 -3.20 4.04
N GLY A 254 -9.02 -3.17 3.38
CA GLY A 254 -8.16 -2.01 3.21
C GLY A 254 -8.47 -1.20 1.96
N GLY A 255 -9.75 -0.97 1.62
CA GLY A 255 -10.14 -0.22 0.41
C GLY A 255 -9.50 1.17 0.29
N LEU A 256 -9.03 1.75 1.41
CA LEU A 256 -8.32 3.03 1.46
C LEU A 256 -6.84 2.97 1.04
N GLN A 257 -6.18 1.81 1.10
CA GLN A 257 -4.77 1.67 0.72
C GLN A 257 -4.59 1.45 -0.79
N LEU A 258 -5.63 0.92 -1.44
CA LEU A 258 -5.75 0.79 -2.90
C LEU A 258 -6.06 2.08 -3.63
N GLU A 259 -6.85 2.96 -3.04
CA GLU A 259 -7.04 4.30 -3.61
C GLU A 259 -5.71 5.07 -3.60
N LEU A 260 -4.89 4.91 -2.56
CA LEU A 260 -3.55 5.50 -2.51
C LEU A 260 -2.64 4.95 -3.61
N SER A 261 -2.58 3.63 -3.85
CA SER A 261 -1.72 3.07 -4.90
C SER A 261 -2.14 3.50 -6.31
N ARG A 262 -3.44 3.69 -6.56
CA ARG A 262 -3.95 4.17 -7.85
C ARG A 262 -3.59 5.63 -8.15
N TRP A 263 -3.53 6.50 -7.14
CA TRP A 263 -3.16 7.90 -7.32
C TRP A 263 -1.68 8.11 -7.68
N PHE A 264 -0.79 7.21 -7.27
CA PHE A 264 0.65 7.32 -7.55
C PHE A 264 1.09 6.77 -8.93
N ILE A 265 0.19 6.10 -9.68
CA ILE A 265 0.54 5.49 -10.98
C ILE A 265 0.06 6.34 -12.16
N SER A 266 -0.86 7.29 -11.94
CA SER A 266 -1.33 8.23 -12.96
C SER A 266 -0.71 9.63 -12.85
N SER A 267 0.42 9.77 -12.14
CA SER A 267 1.19 11.02 -12.03
C SER A 267 2.56 10.86 -12.65
#